data_AF-A0A3B0Y868-F1
#
_entry.id   AF-A0A3B0Y868-F1
#
_cell.length_a   1.000
_cell.length_b   1.000
_cell.length_c   1.000
_cell.angle_alpha   90.00
_cell.angle_beta   90.00
_cell.angle_gamma   90.00
#
_symmetry.space_group_name_H-M   'P 1'
#
loop_
_entity.id
_entity.type
_entity.pdbx_description
1 polymer ?
#
loop_
_entity_poly.entity_id
_entity_poly.type
_entity_poly.pdbx_seq_one_letter_code
_entity_poly.pdbx_strand_id
1 'polypeptide(L)' 'MTENKIKLSTVETSHWRVEHRLAKKKRSADRIKAVVLLTTGWTARKVAEVLFMDDDTVQNYRI' A
#
# COMPACT_ATOMS: atom_id res chain seq x y z
N MET A 1 -3.56 -2.45 -19.67
CA MET A 1 -3.75 -3.06 -18.34
C MET A 1 -2.39 -3.17 -17.70
N THR A 2 -2.01 -2.24 -16.82
CA THR A 2 -0.66 -2.20 -16.22
C THR A 2 -0.54 -3.31 -15.18
N GLU A 3 0.32 -4.28 -15.44
CA GLU A 3 0.69 -5.34 -14.50
C GLU A 3 1.25 -4.72 -13.21
N ASN A 4 0.58 -4.97 -12.08
CA ASN A 4 1.08 -4.57 -10.77
C ASN A 4 2.28 -5.47 -10.45
N LYS A 5 3.49 -4.90 -10.49
CA LYS A 5 4.76 -5.63 -10.39
C LYS A 5 5.10 -6.16 -8.99
N ILE A 6 4.17 -6.10 -8.04
CA ILE A 6 4.41 -6.48 -6.64
C ILE A 6 3.33 -7.46 -6.19
N LYS A 7 3.72 -8.71 -5.97
CA LYS A 7 2.93 -9.70 -5.24
C LYS A 7 3.64 -10.01 -3.94
N LEU A 8 3.08 -9.55 -2.83
CA LEU A 8 3.50 -10.01 -1.51
C LEU A 8 2.93 -11.40 -1.26
N SER A 9 3.72 -12.27 -0.62
CA SER A 9 3.21 -13.51 -0.06
C SER A 9 2.23 -13.24 1.08
N THR A 10 1.44 -14.25 1.47
CA THR A 10 0.53 -14.17 2.61
C THR A 10 1.27 -13.86 3.92
N VAL A 11 2.48 -14.39 4.08
CA VAL A 11 3.34 -14.17 5.26
C VAL A 11 3.79 -12.72 5.31
N GLU A 12 4.31 -12.18 4.21
CA GLU A 12 4.75 -10.78 4.14
C GLU A 12 3.58 -9.82 4.35
N THR A 13 2.43 -10.09 3.72
CA THR A 13 1.20 -9.30 3.93
C THR A 13 0.78 -9.28 5.41
N SER A 14 0.92 -10.41 6.10
CA SER A 14 0.62 -10.51 7.53
C SER A 14 1.60 -9.71 8.37
N HIS A 15 2.90 -9.76 8.04
CA HIS A 15 3.92 -8.93 8.66
C HIS A 15 3.62 -7.44 8.50
N TRP A 16 3.32 -6.98 7.28
CA TRP A 16 2.92 -5.59 7.03
C TRP A 16 1.68 -5.18 7.84
N ARG A 17 0.70 -6.07 8.03
CA ARG A 17 -0.46 -5.77 8.89
C ARG A 17 -0.09 -5.63 10.37
N VAL A 18 0.91 -6.36 10.85
CA VAL A 18 1.45 -6.18 12.22
C VAL A 18 2.14 -4.82 12.31
N GLU A 19 3.05 -4.52 11.39
CA GLU A 19 3.76 -3.22 11.34
C GLU A 19 2.80 -2.03 11.26
N HIS A 20 1.72 -2.15 10.48
CA HIS A 20 0.67 -1.13 10.44
C HIS A 20 0.05 -0.86 11.82
N ARG A 21 -0.20 -1.90 12.62
CA ARG A 21 -0.76 -1.74 13.97
C ARG A 21 0.24 -1.11 14.94
N LEU A 22 1.54 -1.30 14.71
CA LEU A 22 2.61 -0.73 15.53
C LEU A 22 2.98 0.69 15.12
N ALA A 23 2.68 1.09 13.88
CA ALA A 23 3.01 2.40 13.34
C ALA A 23 2.39 3.55 14.16
N LYS A 24 3.25 4.36 14.78
CA LYS A 24 2.83 5.53 15.57
C LYS A 24 2.58 6.78 14.73
N LYS A 25 3.17 6.85 13.54
CA LYS A 25 3.04 7.98 12.62
C LYS A 25 1.99 7.64 11.56
N LYS A 26 0.99 8.52 11.40
CA LYS A 26 -0.06 8.39 10.37
C LYS A 26 0.52 8.10 8.98
N ARG A 27 1.55 8.85 8.59
CA ARG A 27 2.23 8.68 7.29
C ARG A 27 2.80 7.28 7.08
N SER A 28 3.36 6.67 8.13
CA SER A 28 3.88 5.30 8.07
C SER A 28 2.75 4.30 7.92
N ALA A 29 1.66 4.46 8.67
CA ALA A 29 0.49 3.59 8.56
C ALA A 29 -0.13 3.66 7.15
N ASP A 30 -0.30 4.86 6.59
CA ASP A 30 -0.89 5.02 5.27
C ASP A 30 0.02 4.49 4.15
N ARG A 31 1.35 4.65 4.27
CA ARG A 31 2.31 4.00 3.35
C ARG A 31 2.17 2.47 3.37
N ILE A 32 2.05 1.87 4.55
CA ILE A 32 1.88 0.41 4.69
C ILE A 32 0.56 -0.04 4.05
N LYS A 33 -0.55 0.66 4.31
CA LYS A 33 -1.84 0.36 3.66
C LYS A 33 -1.72 0.44 2.15
N ALA A 34 -1.06 1.48 1.62
CA ALA A 34 -0.90 1.67 0.18
C ALA A 34 -0.14 0.49 -0.46
N VAL A 35 0.99 0.08 0.13
CA VAL A 35 1.77 -1.08 -0.35
C VAL A 35 0.91 -2.35 -0.35
N VAL A 36 0.23 -2.65 0.75
CA VAL A 36 -0.63 -3.84 0.86
C VAL A 36 -1.75 -3.81 -0.18
N LEU A 37 -2.45 -2.69 -0.34
CA LEU A 37 -3.55 -2.56 -1.30
C LEU A 37 -3.07 -2.72 -2.75
N LEU A 38 -1.96 -2.06 -3.12
CA LEU A 38 -1.35 -2.22 -4.43
C LEU A 38 -1.03 -3.70 -4.70
N THR A 39 -0.45 -4.41 -3.74
CA THR A 39 -0.12 -5.84 -3.94
C THR A 39 -1.34 -6.76 -4.06
N THR A 40 -2.50 -6.32 -3.58
CA THR A 40 -3.78 -7.04 -3.73
C THR A 40 -4.48 -6.76 -5.06
N GLY A 41 -3.84 -6.02 -5.96
CA GLY A 41 -4.35 -5.72 -7.31
C GLY A 41 -5.13 -4.40 -7.41
N TRP A 42 -5.14 -3.57 -6.36
CA TRP A 42 -5.73 -2.25 -6.46
C TRP A 42 -4.87 -1.33 -7.33
N THR A 43 -5.51 -0.46 -8.09
CA THR A 43 -4.82 0.57 -8.88
C THR A 43 -4.36 1.71 -7.97
N ALA A 44 -3.27 2.39 -8.34
CA ALA A 44 -2.77 3.54 -7.59
C ALA A 44 -3.84 4.61 -7.37
N ARG A 45 -4.66 4.89 -8.40
CA ARG A 45 -5.81 5.81 -8.31
C ARG A 45 -6.81 5.40 -7.23
N LYS A 46 -7.21 4.13 -7.18
CA LYS A 46 -8.19 3.65 -6.18
C LYS A 46 -7.61 3.67 -4.76
N VAL A 47 -6.32 3.41 -4.62
CA VAL A 47 -5.61 3.51 -3.34
C VAL A 47 -5.52 4.97 -2.88
N ALA A 48 -5.18 5.88 -3.79
CA ALA A 48 -5.13 7.32 -3.54
C ALA A 48 -6.48 7.86 -3.06
N GLU A 49 -7.56 7.46 -3.74
CA GLU A 49 -8.93 7.80 -3.37
C GLU A 49 -9.30 7.35 -1.95
N VAL A 50 -9.09 6.07 -1.62
CA VAL A 50 -9.49 5.51 -0.31
C VAL A 50 -8.61 6.00 0.85
N LEU A 51 -7.34 6.29 0.59
CA LEU A 51 -6.42 6.80 1.61
C LEU A 51 -6.42 8.32 1.70
N PHE A 52 -7.20 9.02 0.87
CA PHE A 52 -7.18 10.48 0.73
C PHE A 52 -5.76 11.00 0.51
N MET A 53 -5.02 10.33 -0.38
CA MET A 53 -3.66 10.67 -0.77
C MET A 53 -3.63 11.16 -2.21
N ASP A 54 -2.58 11.90 -2.51
CA ASP A 54 -2.22 12.25 -3.88
C ASP A 54 -1.76 11.00 -4.65
N ASP A 55 -2.18 10.85 -5.91
CA ASP A 55 -1.96 9.64 -6.68
C ASP A 55 -0.50 9.47 -7.13
N ASP A 56 0.21 10.57 -7.39
CA ASP A 56 1.67 10.55 -7.63
C ASP A 56 2.41 10.04 -6.40
N THR A 57 1.97 10.43 -5.20
CA THR A 57 2.52 9.89 -3.95
C THR A 57 2.34 8.38 -3.85
N VAL A 58 1.19 7.85 -4.25
CA VAL A 58 0.91 6.40 -4.24
C VAL A 58 1.70 5.68 -5.34
N GLN A 59 1.87 6.28 -6.51
CA GLN A 59 2.69 5.70 -7.58
C GLN A 59 4.14 5.49 -7.13
N ASN A 60 4.68 6.40 -6.33
CA ASN A 60 6.02 6.30 -5.74
C ASN A 60 6.18 5.18 -4.69
N TYR A 61 5.09 4.53 -4.27
CA TYR A 61 5.13 3.37 -3.37
C TYR A 61 5.14 2.03 -4.11
N ARG A 62 5.14 2.05 -5.45
CA ARG A 62 5.52 0.88 -6.23
C ARG A 62 7.03 0.66 -6.04
N ILE A 63 7.39 -0.25 -5.15
CA ILE A 63 8.77 -0.74 -4.93
C ILE A 63 9.14 -1.67 -6.08
#